data_AF-A0A2H0QQM5-F1
#
_entry.id   AF-A0A2H0QQM5-F1
#
_cell.length_a   1.000
_cell.length_b   1.000
_cell.length_c   1.000
_cell.angle_alpha   90.00
_cell.angle_beta   90.00
_cell.angle_gamma   90.00
#
_symmetry.space_group_name_H-M   'P 1'
#
loop_
_entity.id
_entity.type
_entity.pdbx_description
1 polymer ?
#
loop_
_entity_poly.entity_id
_entity_poly.type
_entity_poly.pdbx_seq_one_letter_code
_entity_poly.pdbx_strand_id
1 'polypeptide(L)'
;MTTGVQSYGDLTANFNGMRFWNHLLQKHNDVLGADYNIGPLLKCESGKWSQVKQIDWSNYIDSAFDETINCSKFRTQSMIDKVNKQINRLEDRDNLPYTCPVTTVGNQALQTKYGKYAPILLNFEGFKVADKKWRLLLDLILN
;
A
#
# COMPACT_ATOMS: atom_id res chain seq x y z
N MET A 1 21.38 -8.22 0.85
CA MET A 1 21.54 -6.76 1.06
C MET A 1 20.15 -6.15 0.97
N THR A 2 19.68 -5.44 2.00
CA THR A 2 18.37 -4.74 1.95
C THR A 2 18.60 -3.24 2.02
N THR A 3 17.76 -2.45 1.35
CA THR A 3 17.91 -0.99 1.23
C THR A 3 17.73 -0.26 2.58
N GLY A 4 17.06 -0.89 3.54
CA GLY A 4 16.71 -0.26 4.82
C GLY A 4 15.55 0.74 4.70
N VAL A 5 14.76 0.66 3.64
CA VAL A 5 13.52 1.44 3.45
C VAL A 5 12.35 0.47 3.56
N GLN A 6 11.34 0.84 4.35
CA GLN A 6 10.03 0.20 4.37
C GLN A 6 9.08 1.11 3.60
N SER A 7 8.83 0.78 2.33
CA SER A 7 7.85 1.49 1.50
C SER A 7 6.46 0.96 1.78
N TYR A 8 5.63 1.80 2.40
CA TYR A 8 4.23 1.49 2.66
C TYR A 8 3.39 1.59 1.37
N GLY A 9 3.79 2.45 0.43
CA GLY A 9 3.23 2.50 -0.93
C GLY A 9 3.40 1.18 -1.67
N ASP A 10 4.64 0.66 -1.75
CA ASP A 10 4.92 -0.64 -2.37
C ASP A 10 4.24 -1.79 -1.64
N LEU A 11 4.19 -1.75 -0.30
CA LEU A 11 3.52 -2.77 0.49
C LEU A 11 2.02 -2.83 0.15
N THR A 12 1.37 -1.67 0.05
CA THR A 12 -0.05 -1.58 -0.31
C THR A 12 -0.29 -2.00 -1.77
N ALA A 13 0.63 -1.66 -2.67
CA ALA A 13 0.60 -2.12 -4.04
C ALA A 13 0.67 -3.64 -4.17
N ASN A 14 1.56 -4.29 -3.40
CA ASN A 14 1.64 -5.73 -3.36
C ASN A 14 0.39 -6.38 -2.75
N PHE A 15 -0.18 -5.78 -1.70
CA PHE A 15 -1.42 -6.25 -1.09
C PHE A 15 -2.60 -6.23 -2.10
N ASN A 16 -2.78 -5.12 -2.82
CA ASN A 16 -3.82 -5.04 -3.85
C ASN A 16 -3.49 -5.90 -5.08
N GLY A 17 -2.21 -6.11 -5.41
CA GLY A 17 -1.79 -7.06 -6.45
C GLY A 17 -2.20 -8.49 -6.11
N MET A 18 -2.01 -8.93 -4.87
CA MET A 18 -2.49 -10.23 -4.39
C MET A 18 -4.03 -10.34 -4.52
N ARG A 19 -4.78 -9.28 -4.18
CA ARG A 19 -6.23 -9.24 -4.37
C ARG A 19 -6.62 -9.36 -5.85
N PHE A 20 -5.93 -8.65 -6.75
CA PHE A 20 -6.14 -8.76 -8.20
C PHE A 20 -5.97 -10.20 -8.69
N TRP A 21 -4.88 -10.87 -8.29
CA TRP A 21 -4.64 -12.27 -8.66
C TRP A 21 -5.71 -13.21 -8.11
N ASN A 22 -6.19 -13.00 -6.88
CA ASN A 22 -7.33 -13.74 -6.35
C ASN A 22 -8.58 -13.54 -7.22
N HIS A 23 -8.87 -12.31 -7.64
CA HIS A 23 -10.06 -11.97 -8.42
C HIS A 23 -10.05 -12.49 -9.86
N LEU A 24 -8.89 -12.85 -10.42
CA LEU A 24 -8.84 -13.47 -11.74
C LEU A 24 -9.70 -14.74 -11.80
N LEU A 25 -9.60 -15.60 -10.78
CA LEU A 25 -10.34 -16.86 -10.70
C LEU A 25 -11.38 -16.90 -9.58
N GLN A 26 -11.29 -15.99 -8.61
CA GLN A 26 -12.12 -15.85 -7.41
C GLN A 26 -12.44 -17.20 -6.76
N LYS A 27 -11.40 -17.98 -6.45
CA LYS A 27 -11.57 -19.29 -5.78
C LYS A 27 -11.78 -19.15 -4.27
N HIS A 28 -11.42 -18.00 -3.72
CA HIS A 28 -11.60 -17.65 -2.31
C HIS A 28 -12.21 -16.25 -2.17
N ASN A 29 -12.78 -15.97 -1.02
CA ASN A 29 -13.21 -14.60 -0.70
C ASN A 29 -12.00 -13.66 -0.67
N ASP A 30 -12.22 -12.40 -1.02
CA ASP A 30 -11.24 -11.33 -0.81
C ASP A 30 -10.84 -11.28 0.67
N VAL A 31 -9.56 -11.01 0.93
CA VAL A 31 -9.00 -10.86 2.28
C VAL A 31 -9.66 -9.71 3.07
N LEU A 32 -10.22 -8.72 2.37
CA LEU A 32 -11.01 -7.63 2.96
C LEU A 32 -12.46 -8.04 3.27
N GLY A 33 -12.91 -9.21 2.81
CA GLY A 33 -14.26 -9.74 3.05
C GLY A 33 -15.02 -10.08 1.77
N ALA A 34 -16.07 -10.89 1.88
CA ALA A 34 -16.86 -11.35 0.73
C ALA A 34 -17.53 -10.21 -0.05
N ASP A 35 -17.82 -9.08 0.61
CA ASP A 35 -18.39 -7.88 -0.03
C ASP A 35 -17.46 -7.25 -1.06
N TYR A 36 -16.16 -7.56 -1.01
CA TYR A 36 -15.15 -7.08 -1.97
C TYR A 36 -14.90 -8.07 -3.12
N ASN A 37 -15.65 -9.19 -3.19
CA ASN A 37 -15.54 -10.14 -4.29
C ASN A 37 -16.09 -9.55 -5.59
N ILE A 38 -15.23 -9.35 -6.58
CA ILE A 38 -15.61 -8.80 -7.88
C ILE A 38 -15.33 -9.75 -9.05
N GLY A 39 -14.58 -10.83 -8.82
CA GLY A 39 -14.30 -11.86 -9.82
C GLY A 39 -15.44 -12.89 -10.03
N PRO A 40 -15.16 -14.01 -10.71
CA PRO A 40 -13.95 -14.24 -11.50
C PRO A 40 -13.90 -13.26 -12.69
N LEU A 41 -12.73 -12.70 -12.97
CA LEU A 41 -12.51 -11.83 -14.14
C LEU A 41 -12.25 -12.64 -15.41
N LEU A 42 -11.70 -13.85 -15.25
CA LEU A 42 -11.40 -14.80 -16.32
C LEU A 42 -12.12 -16.14 -16.06
N LYS A 43 -12.52 -16.82 -17.14
CA LYS A 43 -12.94 -18.23 -17.09
C LYS A 43 -12.16 -19.04 -18.09
N CYS A 44 -11.94 -20.31 -17.75
CA CYS A 44 -11.44 -21.32 -18.69
C CYS A 44 -12.60 -22.22 -19.09
N GLU A 45 -13.03 -22.14 -20.34
CA GLU A 45 -14.11 -22.95 -20.90
C GLU A 45 -13.58 -23.67 -22.14
N SER A 46 -13.78 -24.99 -22.22
CA SER A 46 -13.26 -25.82 -23.32
C SER A 46 -11.76 -25.66 -23.60
N GLY A 47 -10.95 -25.51 -22.54
CA GLY A 47 -9.50 -25.35 -22.63
C GLY A 47 -9.03 -23.97 -23.12
N LYS A 48 -9.92 -22.98 -23.20
CA LYS A 48 -9.60 -21.61 -23.62
C LYS A 48 -9.93 -20.62 -22.51
N TRP A 49 -9.00 -19.69 -22.27
CA TRP A 49 -9.22 -18.57 -21.35
C TRP A 49 -9.96 -17.45 -22.05
N SER A 50 -11.01 -16.94 -21.42
CA SER A 50 -11.76 -15.78 -21.86
C SER A 50 -11.99 -14.83 -20.69
N GLN A 51 -11.85 -13.53 -20.96
CA GLN A 51 -12.25 -12.49 -20.02
C GLN A 51 -13.77 -12.39 -19.97
N VAL A 52 -14.35 -12.51 -18.77
CA VAL A 52 -15.80 -12.51 -18.55
C VAL A 52 -16.32 -11.24 -17.88
N LYS A 53 -15.41 -10.43 -17.31
CA LYS A 53 -15.72 -9.12 -16.72
C LYS A 53 -14.64 -8.11 -17.10
N GLN A 54 -15.00 -6.85 -17.25
CA GLN A 54 -14.03 -5.78 -17.46
C GLN A 54 -13.20 -5.54 -16.18
N ILE A 55 -11.92 -5.23 -16.37
CA ILE A 55 -11.02 -4.92 -15.26
C ILE A 55 -11.20 -3.43 -14.94
N ASP A 56 -11.85 -3.15 -13.82
CA ASP A 56 -11.85 -1.82 -13.24
C ASP A 56 -10.67 -1.68 -12.27
N TRP A 57 -9.67 -0.92 -12.71
CA TRP A 57 -8.42 -0.70 -11.97
C TRP A 57 -8.62 0.09 -10.68
N SER A 58 -9.72 0.84 -10.53
CA SER A 58 -10.01 1.59 -9.30
C SER A 58 -10.19 0.68 -8.07
N ASN A 59 -10.46 -0.61 -8.29
CA ASN A 59 -10.53 -1.60 -7.21
C ASN A 59 -9.16 -1.92 -6.59
N TYR A 60 -8.08 -1.69 -7.33
CA TYR A 60 -6.72 -2.11 -7.00
C TYR A 60 -5.74 -0.95 -6.84
N ILE A 61 -5.95 0.14 -7.56
CA ILE A 61 -5.10 1.33 -7.51
C ILE A 61 -5.83 2.40 -6.72
N ASP A 62 -5.22 2.86 -5.63
CA ASP A 62 -5.70 3.98 -4.84
C ASP A 62 -4.55 4.84 -4.31
N SER A 63 -4.90 5.91 -3.58
CA SER A 63 -3.94 6.87 -3.06
C SER A 63 -2.98 6.30 -2.02
N ALA A 64 -3.19 5.09 -1.50
CA ALA A 64 -2.24 4.47 -0.58
C ALA A 64 -0.95 4.01 -1.27
N PHE A 65 -0.89 4.02 -2.61
CA PHE A 65 0.33 3.73 -3.38
C PHE A 65 1.26 4.94 -3.42
N ASP A 66 0.72 6.13 -3.19
CA ASP A 66 1.46 7.38 -3.25
C ASP A 66 2.31 7.53 -1.98
N GLU A 67 3.63 7.48 -2.10
CA GLU A 67 4.55 7.61 -0.97
C GLU A 67 4.51 8.99 -0.30
N THR A 68 3.87 9.98 -0.94
CA THR A 68 3.61 11.30 -0.34
C THR A 68 2.38 11.27 0.57
N ILE A 69 1.50 10.27 0.44
CA ILE A 69 0.34 10.03 1.31
C ILE A 69 0.64 8.90 2.30
N ASN A 70 1.26 7.83 1.84
CA ASN A 70 1.58 6.63 2.59
C ASN A 70 3.10 6.51 2.81
N CYS A 71 3.59 7.31 3.76
CA CYS A 71 4.99 7.63 3.90
C CYS A 71 5.89 6.41 4.20
N SER A 72 7.08 6.40 3.61
CA SER A 72 8.09 5.38 3.92
C SER A 72 8.65 5.51 5.35
N LYS A 73 9.05 4.38 5.95
CA LYS A 73 9.91 4.35 7.15
C LYS A 73 11.32 3.94 6.78
N PHE A 74 12.29 4.39 7.57
CA PHE A 74 13.72 4.18 7.30
C PHE A 74 14.41 3.46 8.44
N ARG A 75 15.46 2.71 8.13
CA ARG A 75 16.17 1.90 9.12
C ARG A 75 16.90 2.73 10.19
N THR A 76 17.34 3.94 9.86
CA THR A 76 18.11 4.79 10.77
C THR A 76 17.73 6.26 10.64
N GLN A 77 17.94 7.03 11.71
CA GLN A 77 17.72 8.48 11.71
C GLN A 77 18.55 9.18 10.63
N SER A 78 19.82 8.77 10.43
CA SER A 78 20.68 9.33 9.39
C SER A 78 20.11 9.18 7.96
N MET A 79 19.29 8.17 7.68
CA MET A 79 18.60 8.06 6.39
C MET A 79 17.49 9.11 6.28
N ILE A 80 16.71 9.30 7.35
CA ILE A 80 15.66 10.34 7.43
C ILE A 80 16.29 11.71 7.22
N ASP A 81 17.40 12.00 7.90
CA ASP A 81 18.09 13.29 7.81
C ASP A 81 18.57 13.57 6.37
N LYS A 82 18.99 12.53 5.63
CA LYS A 82 19.39 12.66 4.22
C LYS A 82 18.20 12.96 3.31
N VAL A 83 17.04 12.34 3.56
CA VAL A 83 15.80 12.61 2.82
C VAL A 83 15.32 14.02 3.10
N ASN A 84 15.20 14.41 4.38
CA ASN A 84 14.83 15.77 4.78
C ASN A 84 15.79 16.82 4.21
N LYS A 85 17.09 16.53 4.16
CA LYS A 85 18.05 17.43 3.50
C LYS A 85 17.74 17.65 2.01
N GLN A 86 17.25 16.65 1.29
CA GLN A 86 16.82 16.85 -0.10
C GLN A 86 15.48 17.59 -0.18
N ILE A 87 14.54 17.28 0.72
CA ILE A 87 13.25 17.97 0.79
C ILE A 87 13.47 19.45 1.02
N ASN A 88 14.23 19.84 2.05
CA ASN A 88 14.52 21.25 2.34
C ASN A 88 15.16 21.98 1.15
N ARG A 89 16.03 21.31 0.38
CA ARG A 89 16.60 21.90 -0.85
C ARG A 89 15.56 22.16 -1.93
N LEU A 90 14.54 21.29 -2.03
CA LEU A 90 13.42 21.49 -2.94
C LEU A 90 12.50 22.60 -2.43
N GLU A 91 12.23 22.65 -1.12
CA GLU A 91 11.44 23.72 -0.50
C GLU A 91 12.09 25.09 -0.72
N ASP A 92 13.42 25.19 -0.54
CA ASP A 92 14.19 26.42 -0.80
C ASP A 92 14.11 26.86 -2.27
N ARG A 93 14.15 25.89 -3.20
CA ARG A 93 14.10 26.15 -4.65
C ARG A 93 12.70 26.58 -5.09
N ASP A 94 11.68 25.89 -4.60
CA ASP A 94 10.30 26.04 -5.04
C ASP A 94 9.53 27.08 -4.21
N ASN A 95 10.13 27.55 -3.11
CA ASN A 95 9.55 28.46 -2.13
C ASN A 95 8.18 27.95 -1.62
N LEU A 96 8.12 26.64 -1.35
CA LEU A 96 6.91 25.92 -0.91
C LEU A 96 7.28 24.86 0.13
N PRO A 97 6.47 24.68 1.20
CA PRO A 97 6.69 23.62 2.17
C PRO A 97 6.23 22.26 1.63
N TYR A 98 6.99 21.21 1.96
CA TYR A 98 6.70 19.83 1.62
C TYR A 98 6.65 18.97 2.89
N THR A 99 5.54 18.25 3.05
CA THR A 99 5.33 17.34 4.17
C THR A 99 4.96 15.96 3.68
N CYS A 100 5.26 14.95 4.49
CA CYS A 100 4.68 13.63 4.34
C CYS A 100 3.95 13.28 5.64
N PRO A 101 2.64 13.02 5.62
CA PRO A 101 1.78 13.01 4.42
C PRO A 101 1.52 14.42 3.86
N VAL A 102 1.29 14.54 2.55
CA VAL A 102 0.94 15.81 1.87
C VAL A 102 -0.48 16.26 2.19
N THR A 103 -1.34 15.34 2.61
CA THR A 103 -2.70 15.62 3.04
C THR A 103 -3.17 14.56 4.03
N THR A 104 -4.08 14.96 4.93
CA THR A 104 -4.83 14.01 5.77
C THR A 104 -6.14 13.58 5.11
N VAL A 105 -6.53 14.23 4.01
CA VAL A 105 -7.74 13.93 3.23
C VAL A 105 -7.55 12.57 2.54
N GLY A 106 -8.50 11.66 2.77
CA GLY A 106 -8.45 10.28 2.25
C GLY A 106 -7.96 9.25 3.27
N ASN A 107 -7.32 9.66 4.37
CA ASN A 107 -6.84 8.75 5.41
C ASN A 107 -7.96 7.91 6.01
N GLN A 108 -9.13 8.53 6.27
CA GLN A 108 -10.29 7.82 6.80
C GLN A 108 -10.86 6.82 5.79
N ALA A 109 -10.95 7.19 4.51
CA ALA A 109 -11.43 6.28 3.47
C ALA A 109 -10.49 5.06 3.29
N LEU A 110 -9.18 5.28 3.31
CA LEU A 110 -8.19 4.21 3.26
C LEU A 110 -8.25 3.34 4.52
N GLN A 111 -8.38 3.93 5.70
CA GLN A 111 -8.56 3.18 6.95
C GLN A 111 -9.83 2.33 6.92
N THR A 112 -10.94 2.87 6.43
CA THR A 112 -12.20 2.12 6.27
C THR A 112 -12.04 0.98 5.27
N LYS A 113 -11.42 1.23 4.11
CA LYS A 113 -11.19 0.21 3.07
C LYS A 113 -10.32 -0.94 3.60
N TYR A 114 -9.16 -0.63 4.16
CA TYR A 114 -8.19 -1.63 4.60
C TYR A 114 -8.53 -2.26 5.97
N GLY A 115 -9.42 -1.63 6.74
CA GLY A 115 -9.96 -2.16 7.99
C GLY A 115 -8.88 -2.65 8.93
N LYS A 116 -8.94 -3.94 9.31
CA LYS A 116 -7.97 -4.57 10.21
C LYS A 116 -6.52 -4.56 9.70
N TYR A 117 -6.30 -4.41 8.40
CA TYR A 117 -4.96 -4.35 7.79
C TYR A 117 -4.41 -2.92 7.70
N ALA A 118 -5.23 -1.89 7.94
CA ALA A 118 -4.79 -0.50 7.86
C ALA A 118 -3.54 -0.18 8.70
N PRO A 119 -3.38 -0.67 9.96
CA PRO A 119 -2.17 -0.41 10.76
C PRO A 119 -0.88 -1.02 10.17
N ILE A 120 -1.02 -1.97 9.25
CA ILE A 120 0.09 -2.69 8.62
C ILE A 120 0.44 -2.05 7.28
N LEU A 121 -0.58 -1.66 6.51
CA LEU A 121 -0.46 -1.16 5.15
C LEU A 121 -0.27 0.35 5.07
N LEU A 122 -0.69 1.09 6.10
CA LEU A 122 -0.70 2.56 6.07
C LEU A 122 0.27 3.15 7.10
N ASN A 123 0.98 4.18 6.69
CA ASN A 123 1.79 5.04 7.55
C ASN A 123 1.48 6.52 7.28
N PHE A 124 0.63 7.08 8.12
CA PHE A 124 0.28 8.50 8.10
C PHE A 124 1.07 9.34 9.11
N GLU A 125 2.06 8.74 9.77
CA GLU A 125 2.87 9.42 10.79
C GLU A 125 4.10 10.13 10.22
N GLY A 126 4.27 10.10 8.89
CA GLY A 126 5.43 10.65 8.19
C GLY A 126 6.66 9.75 8.23
N PHE A 127 7.82 10.33 7.93
CA PHE A 127 9.10 9.62 7.94
C PHE A 127 9.54 9.31 9.37
N LYS A 128 9.65 8.02 9.70
CA LYS A 128 10.10 7.55 11.02
C LYS A 128 11.11 6.41 10.90
N VAL A 129 11.82 6.17 12.00
CA VAL A 129 12.65 4.98 12.12
C VAL A 129 11.75 3.75 12.17
N ALA A 130 12.02 2.76 11.33
CA ALA A 130 11.24 1.52 11.29
C ALA A 130 11.38 0.73 12.60
N ASP A 131 10.25 0.26 13.13
CA ASP A 131 10.22 -0.48 14.39
C ASP A 131 10.90 -1.86 14.23
N LYS A 132 11.79 -2.20 15.17
CA LYS A 132 12.50 -3.50 15.17
C LYS A 132 11.58 -4.71 15.40
N LYS A 133 10.32 -4.49 15.81
CA LYS A 133 9.36 -5.54 16.21
C LYS A 133 8.47 -6.08 15.09
N TRP A 134 8.68 -5.70 13.84
CA TRP A 134 7.85 -6.11 12.69
C TRP A 134 7.72 -7.63 12.48
N ARG A 135 8.64 -8.45 13.02
CA ARG A 135 8.55 -9.92 12.96
C ARG A 135 7.26 -10.46 13.60
N LEU A 136 6.75 -9.82 14.65
CA LEU A 136 5.52 -10.23 15.33
C LEU A 136 4.23 -10.01 14.50
N LEU A 137 4.27 -9.11 13.51
CA LEU A 137 3.13 -8.81 12.65
C LEU A 137 2.95 -9.84 11.53
N LEU A 138 4.04 -10.47 11.06
CA LEU A 138 3.97 -11.60 10.12
C LEU A 138 3.34 -12.85 10.77
N ASP A 139 3.62 -13.10 12.05
CA ASP A 139 3.07 -14.23 12.80
C ASP A 139 1.54 -14.13 12.99
N LEU A 140 0.98 -12.91 12.89
CA LEU A 140 -0.46 -12.63 12.95
C LEU A 140 -1.17 -12.73 11.59
N ILE A 141 -0.43 -12.73 10.48
CA ILE A 141 -0.98 -12.80 9.11
C ILE A 141 -0.90 -14.24 8.56
N LEU A 142 0.06 -15.04 9.05
CA LEU A 142 0.33 -16.41 8.60
C LEU A 142 -0.31 -17.51 9.46
N ASN A 143 -1.07 -17.13 10.49
CA ASN A 143 -1.93 -18.01 11.30
C ASN A 143 -3.40 -17.60 11.14
#